data_AF-A0A7J9BLI7-F1
#
_entry.id   AF-A0A7J9BLI7-F1
#
_cell.length_a   1.000
_cell.length_b   1.000
_cell.length_c   1.000
_cell.angle_alpha   90.00
_cell.angle_beta   90.00
_cell.angle_gamma   90.00
#
_symmetry.space_group_name_H-M   'P 1'
#
loop_
_entity.id
_entity.type
_entity.pdbx_description
1 polymer ?
#
loop_
_entity_poly.entity_id
_entity_poly.type
_entity_poly.pdbx_seq_one_letter_code
_entity_poly.pdbx_strand_id
1 'polypeptide(L)'
;PSVTTLNSRRFTNKLALLLYLVHKVAAIALVCFLIFKGIQGLIDGSNPAKRKEERFLKYLLPQVEAASLLSITLAFAWQKALREWPQIMVYFILWCTFFMSLSAGILLICFQKPATDGVGVCFIAFAIGNGLYACWVSQRVGFCYKVLLKSLEPVDKFRDLNQPAYWMLGAGFLWMSLWILAVVGALNFYYPALVIIALLLSLCWTTEVMRNVVNLTVSRVIALYYLRGMQSNTQFCFQRALTRNLGSACLGSLFVPAIEAMRIIARGLNLLEGEDEFMFSCAHCCLNVMQSIFRYGNGWAYVQIAAYGKGFVRASQDTWALFEREEMEPIVDSDMMSAICFLSGVCSGSICVIVVAAWTAKVHQPFTATISLLAFFIGYLMTRIAMALPHACVSCYYVCYAENPANRLFDKTIKERLELIKAGRDVVVPTPRVPRRFTR
;
A
#
# COMPACT_ATOMS: atom_id res chain seq x y z
N PRO A 1 -29.73 9.84 -12.27
CA PRO A 1 -28.83 9.94 -11.10
C PRO A 1 -29.62 9.97 -9.79
N SER A 2 -29.69 8.85 -9.05
CA SER A 2 -30.22 8.88 -7.69
C SER A 2 -29.36 9.85 -6.87
N VAL A 3 -29.97 10.87 -6.26
CA VAL A 3 -29.30 11.85 -5.41
C VAL A 3 -28.73 11.11 -4.18
N THR A 4 -27.55 10.49 -4.32
CA THR A 4 -26.85 9.91 -3.18
C THR A 4 -26.39 11.07 -2.31
N THR A 5 -27.07 11.27 -1.19
CA THR A 5 -26.71 12.29 -0.21
C THR A 5 -25.29 12.04 0.30
N LEU A 6 -24.43 13.06 0.28
CA LEU A 6 -23.05 13.04 0.85
C LEU A 6 -23.03 12.70 2.37
N ASN A 7 -24.20 12.73 3.00
CA ASN A 7 -24.45 12.43 4.41
C ASN A 7 -25.17 11.10 4.64
N SER A 8 -24.93 10.08 3.80
CA SER A 8 -25.39 8.72 4.08
C SER A 8 -24.96 8.27 5.48
N ARG A 9 -25.93 7.85 6.30
CA ARG A 9 -25.72 7.31 7.66
C ARG A 9 -25.56 5.78 7.68
N ARG A 10 -25.71 5.11 6.53
CA ARG A 10 -25.69 3.64 6.45
C ARG A 10 -24.27 3.08 6.61
N PHE A 11 -24.17 1.95 7.30
CA PHE A 11 -22.95 1.14 7.34
C PHE A 11 -22.72 0.46 6.00
N THR A 12 -21.48 0.48 5.53
CA THR A 12 -21.08 -0.16 4.27
C THR A 12 -20.58 -1.59 4.52
N ASN A 13 -20.94 -2.53 3.65
CA ASN A 13 -20.54 -3.96 3.67
C ASN A 13 -20.47 -4.60 5.07
N LYS A 14 -21.62 -4.75 5.73
CA LYS A 14 -21.73 -5.24 7.13
C LYS A 14 -21.07 -6.61 7.36
N LEU A 15 -21.14 -7.53 6.39
CA LEU A 15 -20.54 -8.86 6.50
C LEU A 15 -19.00 -8.78 6.57
N ALA A 16 -18.38 -7.97 5.72
CA ALA A 16 -16.94 -7.76 5.74
C ALA A 16 -16.48 -7.07 7.04
N LEU A 17 -17.29 -6.15 7.56
CA LEU A 17 -17.07 -5.55 8.88
C LEU A 17 -17.11 -6.61 9.99
N LEU A 18 -18.14 -7.45 10.02
CA LEU A 18 -18.27 -8.52 11.02
C LEU A 18 -17.07 -9.47 10.97
N LEU A 19 -16.71 -9.93 9.77
CA LEU A 19 -15.58 -10.83 9.54
C LEU A 19 -14.26 -10.21 10.01
N TYR A 20 -14.03 -8.92 9.74
CA TYR A 20 -12.85 -8.22 10.25
C TYR A 20 -12.87 -8.04 11.77
N LEU A 21 -14.01 -7.73 12.38
CA LEU A 21 -14.12 -7.61 13.83
C LEU A 21 -13.83 -8.94 14.54
N VAL A 22 -14.38 -10.05 14.03
CA VAL A 22 -14.09 -11.40 14.54
C VAL A 22 -12.60 -11.72 14.39
N HIS A 23 -12.04 -11.47 13.20
CA HIS A 23 -10.60 -11.62 12.96
C HIS A 23 -9.77 -10.79 13.95
N LYS A 24 -10.17 -9.54 14.21
CA LYS A 24 -9.45 -8.65 15.12
C LYS A 24 -9.47 -9.10 16.56
N VAL A 25 -10.62 -9.52 17.06
CA VAL A 25 -10.72 -10.09 18.41
C VAL A 25 -9.88 -11.36 18.52
N ALA A 26 -9.95 -12.25 17.52
CA ALA A 26 -9.15 -13.47 17.49
C ALA A 26 -7.64 -13.17 17.42
N ALA A 27 -7.22 -12.21 16.60
CA ALA A 27 -5.82 -11.81 16.47
C ALA A 27 -5.28 -11.20 17.78
N ILE A 28 -6.05 -10.34 18.44
CA ILE A 28 -5.69 -9.77 19.75
C ILE A 28 -5.56 -10.89 20.79
N ALA A 29 -6.55 -11.78 20.88
CA ALA A 29 -6.52 -12.90 21.82
C ALA A 29 -5.31 -13.82 21.57
N LEU A 30 -5.03 -14.13 20.30
CA LEU A 30 -3.87 -14.95 19.91
C LEU A 30 -2.55 -14.25 20.25
N VAL A 31 -2.40 -12.98 19.92
CA VAL A 31 -1.20 -12.18 20.26
C VAL A 31 -0.98 -12.15 21.77
N CYS A 32 -2.00 -11.82 22.56
CA CYS A 32 -1.91 -11.82 24.01
C CYS A 32 -1.56 -13.20 24.59
N PHE A 33 -2.18 -14.26 24.06
CA PHE A 33 -1.90 -15.63 24.47
C PHE A 33 -0.46 -16.05 24.16
N LEU A 34 0.05 -15.71 22.97
CA LEU A 34 1.42 -16.02 22.57
C LEU A 34 2.44 -15.21 23.38
N ILE A 35 2.17 -13.94 23.67
CA ILE A 35 3.00 -13.14 24.57
C ILE A 35 3.05 -13.78 25.95
N PHE A 36 1.89 -14.16 26.50
CA PHE A 36 1.81 -14.86 27.79
C PHE A 36 2.62 -16.17 27.76
N LYS A 37 2.48 -16.97 26.69
CA LYS A 37 3.25 -18.21 26.52
C LYS A 37 4.76 -17.98 26.42
N GLY A 38 5.19 -16.92 25.72
CA GLY A 38 6.59 -16.53 25.68
C GLY A 38 7.13 -16.11 27.05
N ILE A 39 6.33 -15.41 27.86
CA ILE A 39 6.70 -15.05 29.24
C ILE A 39 6.77 -16.30 30.13
N GLN A 40 5.81 -17.22 30.00
CA GLN A 40 5.81 -18.47 30.75
C GLN A 40 7.05 -19.33 30.42
N GLY A 41 7.40 -19.44 29.13
CA GLY A 41 8.59 -20.17 28.67
C GLY A 41 9.90 -19.64 29.26
N LEU A 42 9.99 -18.33 29.51
CA LEU A 42 11.14 -17.69 30.15
C LEU A 42 11.25 -18.02 31.65
N ILE A 43 10.11 -18.07 32.34
CA ILE A 43 10.04 -18.32 33.78
C ILE A 43 10.36 -19.79 34.08
N ASP A 44 9.83 -20.72 33.28
CA ASP A 44 10.01 -22.16 33.47
C ASP A 44 11.44 -22.61 33.12
N GLY A 45 12.33 -22.50 34.12
CA GLY A 45 13.78 -22.66 34.05
C GLY A 45 14.35 -24.00 33.57
N SER A 46 13.50 -25.02 33.41
CA SER A 46 13.90 -26.41 33.10
C SER A 46 13.85 -26.77 31.62
N ASN A 47 13.32 -25.90 30.76
CA ASN A 47 13.03 -26.24 29.37
C ASN A 47 14.17 -25.84 28.42
N PRO A 48 14.67 -26.72 27.50
CA PRO A 48 15.63 -26.32 26.47
C PRO A 48 15.14 -25.16 25.58
N ALA A 49 13.82 -24.93 25.54
CA ALA A 49 13.17 -23.77 24.94
C ALA A 49 13.61 -22.43 25.56
N LYS A 50 13.87 -22.38 26.88
CA LYS A 50 14.29 -21.16 27.59
C LYS A 50 15.60 -20.58 27.04
N ARG A 51 16.59 -21.43 26.73
CA ARG A 51 17.86 -20.97 26.15
C ARG A 51 17.68 -20.36 24.76
N LYS A 52 16.71 -20.84 24.00
CA LYS A 52 16.37 -20.31 22.65
C LYS A 52 15.62 -18.99 22.77
N GLU A 53 14.67 -18.88 23.69
CA GLU A 53 13.92 -17.65 23.99
C GLU A 53 14.82 -16.55 24.59
N GLU A 54 15.65 -16.85 25.57
CA GLU A 54 16.59 -15.88 26.15
C GLU A 54 17.57 -15.34 25.10
N ARG A 55 18.08 -16.22 24.22
CA ARG A 55 18.95 -15.81 23.11
C ARG A 55 18.19 -14.95 22.10
N PHE A 56 16.96 -15.29 21.78
CA PHE A 56 16.12 -14.49 20.90
C PHE A 56 15.81 -13.11 21.54
N LEU A 57 15.38 -13.05 22.79
CA LEU A 57 15.05 -11.78 23.44
C LEU A 57 16.27 -10.88 23.66
N LYS A 58 17.42 -11.46 24.01
CA LYS A 58 18.66 -10.69 24.23
C LYS A 58 19.28 -10.17 22.94
N TYR A 59 19.22 -10.95 21.86
CA TYR A 59 19.94 -10.67 20.62
C TYR A 59 19.05 -10.41 19.40
N LEU A 60 17.73 -10.36 19.55
CA LEU A 60 16.82 -10.07 18.43
C LEU A 60 15.81 -8.97 18.75
N LEU A 61 15.22 -8.98 19.94
CA LEU A 61 14.24 -7.95 20.29
C LEU A 61 14.80 -6.52 20.13
N PRO A 62 16.04 -6.19 20.57
CA PRO A 62 16.58 -4.83 20.40
C PRO A 62 16.71 -4.42 18.93
N GLN A 63 17.11 -5.34 18.04
CA GLN A 63 17.31 -5.03 16.64
C GLN A 63 15.99 -4.83 15.89
N VAL A 64 14.96 -5.63 16.19
CA VAL A 64 13.65 -5.47 15.54
C VAL A 64 12.91 -4.26 16.08
N GLU A 65 13.02 -3.97 17.38
CA GLU A 65 12.48 -2.73 17.95
C GLU A 65 13.21 -1.50 17.38
N ALA A 66 14.53 -1.56 17.21
CA ALA A 66 15.27 -0.52 16.50
C ALA A 66 14.80 -0.37 15.05
N ALA A 67 14.48 -1.46 14.36
CA ALA A 67 13.88 -1.43 13.02
C ALA A 67 12.51 -0.74 13.04
N SER A 68 11.69 -1.00 14.07
CA SER A 68 10.38 -0.35 14.23
C SER A 68 10.52 1.17 14.44
N LEU A 69 11.47 1.61 15.26
CA LEU A 69 11.77 3.03 15.50
C LEU A 69 12.33 3.70 14.24
N LEU A 70 13.22 3.02 13.52
CA LEU A 70 13.71 3.49 12.23
C LEU A 70 12.58 3.57 11.19
N SER A 71 11.68 2.60 11.17
CA SER A 71 10.57 2.57 10.21
C SER A 71 9.58 3.70 10.41
N ILE A 72 9.21 4.02 11.67
CA ILE A 72 8.27 5.11 11.95
C ILE A 72 8.90 6.47 11.63
N THR A 73 10.18 6.66 11.94
CA THR A 73 10.92 7.90 11.59
C THR A 73 11.03 8.07 10.07
N LEU A 74 11.36 7.01 9.33
CA LEU A 74 11.33 7.02 7.87
C LEU A 74 9.92 7.29 7.32
N ALA A 75 8.88 6.71 7.90
CA ALA A 75 7.50 6.91 7.47
C ALA A 75 7.08 8.39 7.57
N PHE A 76 7.40 9.06 8.68
CA PHE A 76 7.21 10.50 8.82
C PHE A 76 8.04 11.31 7.82
N ALA A 77 9.31 10.94 7.63
CA ALA A 77 10.21 11.61 6.71
C ALA A 77 9.70 11.54 5.26
N TRP A 78 9.32 10.35 4.78
CA TRP A 78 8.76 10.16 3.44
C TRP A 78 7.49 10.97 3.22
N GLN A 79 6.55 10.91 4.17
CA GLN A 79 5.28 11.61 4.05
C GLN A 79 5.48 13.14 4.05
N LYS A 80 6.39 13.65 4.87
CA LYS A 80 6.72 15.08 4.92
C LYS A 80 7.43 15.53 3.64
N ALA A 81 8.48 14.81 3.25
CA ALA A 81 9.29 15.16 2.09
C ALA A 81 8.48 15.16 0.80
N LEU A 82 7.59 14.16 0.59
CA LEU A 82 6.77 14.10 -0.63
C LEU A 82 5.83 15.31 -0.77
N ARG A 83 5.43 15.93 0.35
CA ARG A 83 4.55 17.09 0.34
C ARG A 83 5.29 18.41 0.18
N GLU A 84 6.47 18.52 0.80
CA GLU A 84 7.28 19.74 0.71
C GLU A 84 8.00 19.83 -0.64
N TRP A 85 8.51 18.71 -1.17
CA TRP A 85 9.30 18.66 -2.39
C TRP A 85 8.81 17.57 -3.37
N PRO A 86 7.56 17.63 -3.86
CA PRO A 86 7.00 16.60 -4.72
C PRO A 86 7.81 16.37 -6.00
N GLN A 87 8.37 17.44 -6.60
CA GLN A 87 9.15 17.35 -7.83
C GLN A 87 10.44 16.51 -7.64
N ILE A 88 11.19 16.76 -6.57
CA ILE A 88 12.44 16.05 -6.27
C ILE A 88 12.12 14.63 -5.80
N MET A 89 11.09 14.49 -4.95
CA MET A 89 10.79 13.22 -4.29
C MET A 89 10.36 12.11 -5.24
N VAL A 90 9.66 12.40 -6.35
CA VAL A 90 9.30 11.35 -7.31
C VAL A 90 10.55 10.72 -7.95
N TYR A 91 11.50 11.54 -8.41
CA TYR A 91 12.78 11.04 -8.94
C TYR A 91 13.61 10.36 -7.87
N PHE A 92 13.65 10.96 -6.67
CA PHE A 92 14.40 10.42 -5.55
C PHE A 92 13.89 9.03 -5.14
N ILE A 93 12.58 8.82 -5.01
CA ILE A 93 12.02 7.50 -4.65
C ILE A 93 12.37 6.44 -5.70
N LEU A 94 12.22 6.75 -6.99
CA LEU A 94 12.51 5.79 -8.07
C LEU A 94 13.95 5.27 -8.02
N TRP A 95 14.92 6.18 -7.92
CA TRP A 95 16.35 5.83 -7.91
C TRP A 95 16.86 5.39 -6.53
N CYS A 96 16.40 6.01 -5.44
CA CYS A 96 16.81 5.60 -4.09
C CYS A 96 16.39 4.17 -3.80
N THR A 97 15.20 3.74 -4.27
CA THR A 97 14.75 2.35 -4.13
C THR A 97 15.68 1.37 -4.85
N PHE A 98 16.19 1.73 -6.03
CA PHE A 98 17.17 0.93 -6.77
C PHE A 98 18.45 0.76 -5.96
N PHE A 99 19.06 1.87 -5.53
CA PHE A 99 20.32 1.82 -4.79
C PHE A 99 20.18 1.11 -3.45
N MET A 100 19.14 1.41 -2.66
CA MET A 100 18.95 0.79 -1.35
C MET A 100 18.67 -0.71 -1.45
N SER A 101 17.87 -1.15 -2.44
CA SER A 101 17.57 -2.57 -2.62
C SER A 101 18.81 -3.34 -3.13
N LEU A 102 19.59 -2.73 -4.03
CA LEU A 102 20.86 -3.31 -4.49
C LEU A 102 21.86 -3.44 -3.34
N SER A 103 22.03 -2.38 -2.54
CA SER A 103 22.92 -2.39 -1.37
C SER A 103 22.48 -3.41 -0.32
N ALA A 104 21.18 -3.53 -0.04
CA ALA A 104 20.65 -4.55 0.85
C ALA A 104 20.93 -5.97 0.32
N GLY A 105 20.72 -6.21 -0.98
CA GLY A 105 21.01 -7.49 -1.62
C GLY A 105 22.48 -7.88 -1.57
N ILE A 106 23.38 -6.97 -1.95
CA ILE A 106 24.83 -7.18 -1.88
C ILE A 106 25.26 -7.49 -0.44
N LEU A 107 24.80 -6.69 0.54
CA LEU A 107 25.14 -6.89 1.94
C LEU A 107 24.74 -8.29 2.44
N LEU A 108 23.56 -8.78 2.07
CA LEU A 108 23.09 -10.11 2.47
C LEU A 108 23.90 -11.25 1.84
N ILE A 109 24.34 -11.10 0.59
CA ILE A 109 25.21 -12.09 -0.09
C ILE A 109 26.63 -12.04 0.51
N CYS A 110 27.13 -10.87 0.89
CA CYS A 110 28.44 -10.74 1.53
C CYS A 110 28.56 -11.50 2.86
N PHE A 111 27.44 -11.86 3.50
CA PHE A 111 27.48 -12.71 4.69
C PHE A 111 27.78 -14.19 4.40
N GLN A 112 27.76 -14.60 3.12
CA GLN A 112 28.12 -15.95 2.66
C GLN A 112 27.34 -17.06 3.40
N LYS A 113 26.01 -16.95 3.42
CA LYS A 113 25.15 -17.93 4.09
C LYS A 113 23.98 -18.33 3.21
N PRO A 114 23.68 -19.64 3.10
CA PRO A 114 22.58 -20.11 2.25
C PRO A 114 21.24 -19.40 2.50
N ALA A 115 20.93 -19.11 3.77
CA ALA A 115 19.68 -18.44 4.15
C ALA A 115 19.63 -16.95 3.77
N THR A 116 20.76 -16.23 3.80
CA THR A 116 20.83 -14.81 3.41
C THR A 116 21.02 -14.65 1.91
N ASP A 117 21.69 -15.60 1.26
CA ASP A 117 21.97 -15.59 -0.18
C ASP A 117 20.66 -15.60 -0.98
N GLY A 118 19.71 -16.48 -0.62
CA GLY A 118 18.40 -16.53 -1.28
C GLY A 118 17.64 -15.21 -1.20
N VAL A 119 17.61 -14.59 -0.01
CA VAL A 119 16.98 -13.27 0.18
C VAL A 119 17.74 -12.20 -0.60
N GLY A 120 19.07 -12.21 -0.57
CA GLY A 120 19.92 -11.27 -1.28
C GLY A 120 19.72 -11.30 -2.79
N VAL A 121 19.62 -12.49 -3.39
CA VAL A 121 19.32 -12.66 -4.82
C VAL A 121 17.97 -12.06 -5.18
N CYS A 122 16.93 -12.26 -4.35
CA CYS A 122 15.63 -11.63 -4.58
C CYS A 122 15.70 -10.10 -4.56
N PHE A 123 16.46 -9.50 -3.64
CA PHE A 123 16.66 -8.04 -3.58
C PHE A 123 17.40 -7.51 -4.82
N ILE A 124 18.42 -8.23 -5.31
CA ILE A 124 19.15 -7.84 -6.53
C ILE A 124 18.25 -7.95 -7.76
N ALA A 125 17.50 -9.04 -7.90
CA ALA A 125 16.55 -9.21 -9.00
C ALA A 125 15.49 -8.10 -9.00
N PHE A 126 14.95 -7.77 -7.82
CA PHE A 126 14.03 -6.63 -7.67
C PHE A 126 14.70 -5.29 -8.01
N ALA A 127 15.95 -5.07 -7.57
CA ALA A 127 16.68 -3.86 -7.87
C ALA A 127 16.87 -3.70 -9.39
N ILE A 128 17.29 -4.74 -10.11
CA ILE A 128 17.41 -4.71 -11.57
C ILE A 128 16.07 -4.34 -12.22
N GLY A 129 14.98 -5.00 -11.83
CA GLY A 129 13.63 -4.69 -12.32
C GLY A 129 13.21 -3.25 -12.03
N ASN A 130 13.48 -2.74 -10.83
CA ASN A 130 13.20 -1.36 -10.46
C ASN A 130 14.06 -0.36 -11.25
N GLY A 131 15.33 -0.68 -11.55
CA GLY A 131 16.19 0.15 -12.38
C GLY A 131 15.66 0.27 -13.81
N LEU A 132 15.26 -0.85 -14.41
CA LEU A 132 14.61 -0.88 -15.73
C LEU A 132 13.29 -0.08 -15.72
N TYR A 133 12.48 -0.26 -14.68
CA TYR A 133 11.24 0.50 -14.48
C TYR A 133 11.50 2.00 -14.35
N ALA A 134 12.50 2.42 -13.58
CA ALA A 134 12.88 3.82 -13.40
C ALA A 134 13.31 4.47 -14.72
N CYS A 135 14.08 3.76 -15.55
CA CYS A 135 14.45 4.21 -16.89
C CYS A 135 13.22 4.37 -17.80
N TRP A 136 12.33 3.37 -17.83
CA TRP A 136 11.13 3.38 -18.66
C TRP A 136 10.13 4.48 -18.26
N VAL A 137 9.94 4.67 -16.96
CA VAL A 137 8.93 5.60 -16.44
C VAL A 137 9.39 7.05 -16.41
N SER A 138 10.67 7.33 -16.67
CA SER A 138 11.28 8.66 -16.67
C SER A 138 10.51 9.69 -17.52
N GLN A 139 9.94 9.26 -18.64
CA GLN A 139 9.12 10.09 -19.54
C GLN A 139 7.77 10.53 -18.92
N ARG A 140 7.24 9.76 -17.97
CA ARG A 140 5.93 9.98 -17.34
C ARG A 140 6.02 10.78 -16.04
N VAL A 141 7.21 10.87 -15.44
CA VAL A 141 7.44 11.59 -14.18
C VAL A 141 6.96 13.04 -14.26
N GLY A 142 7.15 13.68 -15.43
CA GLY A 142 6.74 15.06 -15.66
C GLY A 142 5.25 15.32 -15.43
N PHE A 143 4.39 14.39 -15.86
CA PHE A 143 2.96 14.48 -15.63
C PHE A 143 2.61 14.13 -14.18
N CYS A 144 3.24 13.10 -13.62
CA CYS A 144 2.99 12.65 -12.25
C CYS A 144 3.21 13.76 -11.22
N TYR A 145 4.32 14.51 -11.30
CA TYR A 145 4.58 15.55 -10.30
C TYR A 145 3.62 16.74 -10.44
N LYS A 146 3.18 17.10 -11.65
CA LYS A 146 2.18 18.17 -11.87
C LYS A 146 0.85 17.81 -11.21
N VAL A 147 0.40 16.58 -11.43
CA VAL A 147 -0.81 16.03 -10.78
C VAL A 147 -0.64 16.00 -9.26
N LEU A 148 0.52 15.52 -8.77
CA LEU A 148 0.80 15.46 -7.34
C LEU A 148 0.76 16.86 -6.71
N LEU A 149 1.43 17.86 -7.30
CA LEU A 149 1.43 19.24 -6.82
C LEU A 149 0.01 19.80 -6.74
N LYS A 150 -0.79 19.64 -7.81
CA LYS A 150 -2.18 20.10 -7.85
C LYS A 150 -3.08 19.40 -6.84
N SER A 151 -2.89 18.09 -6.66
CA SER A 151 -3.65 17.30 -5.70
C SER A 151 -3.35 17.68 -4.24
N LEU A 152 -2.18 18.24 -3.97
CA LEU A 152 -1.74 18.63 -2.63
C LEU A 152 -2.14 20.06 -2.26
N GLU A 153 -2.53 20.92 -3.21
CA GLU A 153 -2.98 22.30 -2.92
C GLU A 153 -4.09 22.41 -1.84
N PRO A 154 -5.08 21.50 -1.78
CA PRO A 154 -6.08 21.54 -0.70
C PRO A 154 -5.50 21.23 0.68
N VAL A 155 -4.38 20.51 0.78
CA VAL A 155 -3.79 20.04 2.05
C VAL A 155 -3.39 21.23 2.92
N ASP A 156 -2.86 22.30 2.33
CA ASP A 156 -2.43 23.49 3.06
C ASP A 156 -3.60 24.24 3.73
N LYS A 157 -4.82 24.04 3.21
CA LYS A 157 -6.05 24.59 3.80
C LYS A 157 -6.53 23.82 5.03
N PHE A 158 -6.06 22.59 5.22
CA PHE A 158 -6.48 21.69 6.29
C PHE A 158 -5.27 21.25 7.13
N ARG A 159 -4.87 22.10 8.09
CA ARG A 159 -3.73 21.81 9.00
C ARG A 159 -3.88 20.48 9.76
N ASP A 160 -5.12 20.07 10.06
CA ASP A 160 -5.41 18.85 10.80
C ASP A 160 -5.46 17.58 9.94
N LEU A 161 -5.30 17.68 8.61
CA LEU A 161 -5.44 16.54 7.69
C LEU A 161 -4.41 15.42 7.96
N ASN A 162 -3.30 15.76 8.62
CA ASN A 162 -2.22 14.83 8.94
C ASN A 162 -2.52 13.99 10.18
N GLN A 163 -3.37 14.49 11.08
CA GLN A 163 -3.65 13.85 12.36
C GLN A 163 -4.12 12.39 12.19
N PRO A 164 -5.09 12.06 11.30
CA PRO A 164 -5.49 10.66 11.06
C PRO A 164 -4.35 9.75 10.62
N ALA A 165 -3.44 10.25 9.78
CA ALA A 165 -2.28 9.47 9.35
C ALA A 165 -1.35 9.17 10.53
N TYR A 166 -1.13 10.17 11.40
CA TYR A 166 -0.28 10.03 12.58
C TYR A 166 -0.89 9.09 13.63
N TRP A 167 -2.20 9.17 13.88
CA TRP A 167 -2.90 8.22 14.76
C TRP A 167 -2.80 6.78 14.24
N MET A 168 -2.96 6.57 12.94
CA MET A 168 -2.84 5.23 12.35
C MET A 168 -1.40 4.72 12.30
N LEU A 169 -0.41 5.59 12.10
CA LEU A 169 1.02 5.24 12.23
C LEU A 169 1.36 4.83 13.67
N GLY A 170 0.93 5.59 14.67
CA GLY A 170 1.15 5.26 16.08
C GLY A 170 0.47 3.96 16.48
N ALA A 171 -0.78 3.74 16.05
CA ALA A 171 -1.48 2.48 16.28
C ALA A 171 -0.79 1.30 15.57
N GLY A 172 -0.29 1.52 14.35
CA GLY A 172 0.50 0.54 13.60
C GLY A 172 1.81 0.17 14.31
N PHE A 173 2.50 1.15 14.89
CA PHE A 173 3.72 0.96 15.68
C PHE A 173 3.48 0.07 16.90
N LEU A 174 2.51 0.45 17.73
CA LEU A 174 2.16 -0.34 18.91
C LEU A 174 1.75 -1.76 18.53
N TRP A 175 0.96 -1.92 17.46
CA TRP A 175 0.56 -3.24 16.98
C TRP A 175 1.74 -4.07 16.48
N MET A 176 2.69 -3.47 15.76
CA MET A 176 3.89 -4.15 15.28
C MET A 176 4.81 -4.57 16.44
N SER A 177 5.05 -3.71 17.44
CA SER A 177 5.83 -4.09 18.64
C SER A 177 5.17 -5.26 19.39
N LEU A 178 3.85 -5.24 19.60
CA LEU A 178 3.13 -6.36 20.19
C LEU A 178 3.22 -7.64 19.33
N TRP A 179 3.14 -7.49 18.02
CA TRP A 179 3.26 -8.60 17.08
C TRP A 179 4.66 -9.22 17.10
N ILE A 180 5.72 -8.42 17.22
CA ILE A 180 7.10 -8.89 17.35
C ILE A 180 7.25 -9.75 18.61
N LEU A 181 6.68 -9.30 19.73
CA LEU A 181 6.67 -10.08 20.98
C LEU A 181 5.87 -11.39 20.82
N ALA A 182 4.75 -11.37 20.10
CA ALA A 182 3.98 -12.58 19.82
C ALA A 182 4.73 -13.60 18.96
N VAL A 183 5.58 -13.15 18.03
CA VAL A 183 6.44 -14.04 17.23
C VAL A 183 7.42 -14.80 18.12
N VAL A 184 7.93 -14.17 19.20
CA VAL A 184 8.79 -14.86 20.19
C VAL A 184 8.06 -16.07 20.78
N GLY A 185 6.83 -15.87 21.26
CA GLY A 185 6.01 -16.94 21.83
C GLY A 185 5.58 -17.99 20.80
N ALA A 186 5.36 -17.59 19.54
CA ALA A 186 4.99 -18.49 18.46
C ALA A 186 6.07 -19.52 18.14
N LEU A 187 7.35 -19.21 18.37
CA LEU A 187 8.47 -20.13 18.10
C LEU A 187 8.44 -21.41 18.94
N ASN A 188 7.75 -21.38 20.08
CA ASN A 188 7.61 -22.51 20.99
C ASN A 188 6.20 -23.11 20.98
N PHE A 189 5.34 -22.65 20.07
CA PHE A 189 3.99 -23.19 19.90
C PHE A 189 3.97 -24.34 18.89
N TYR A 190 2.88 -25.11 18.89
CA TYR A 190 2.66 -26.17 17.90
C TYR A 190 2.65 -25.58 16.48
N TYR A 191 3.40 -26.20 15.57
CA TYR A 191 3.56 -25.77 14.18
C TYR A 191 3.97 -24.28 14.03
N PRO A 192 5.18 -23.90 14.50
CA PRO A 192 5.58 -22.49 14.59
C PRO A 192 5.53 -21.76 13.24
N ALA A 193 5.87 -22.44 12.14
CA ALA A 193 5.79 -21.87 10.80
C ALA A 193 4.36 -21.46 10.40
N LEU A 194 3.36 -22.31 10.65
CA LEU A 194 1.96 -22.02 10.31
C LEU A 194 1.42 -20.86 11.14
N VAL A 195 1.76 -20.82 12.43
CA VAL A 195 1.36 -19.72 13.33
C VAL A 195 1.98 -18.40 12.89
N ILE A 196 3.27 -18.38 12.56
CA ILE A 196 3.97 -17.18 12.07
C ILE A 196 3.36 -16.72 10.73
N ILE A 197 3.04 -17.63 9.81
CA ILE A 197 2.37 -17.29 8.55
C ILE A 197 0.99 -16.68 8.83
N ALA A 198 0.19 -17.29 9.71
CA ALA A 198 -1.12 -16.76 10.08
C ALA A 198 -1.02 -15.36 10.73
N LEU A 199 -0.02 -15.16 11.61
CA LEU A 199 0.29 -13.87 12.21
C LEU A 199 0.73 -12.84 11.17
N LEU A 200 1.53 -13.20 10.17
CA LEU A 200 1.95 -12.32 9.08
C LEU A 200 0.76 -11.92 8.20
N LEU A 201 -0.10 -12.86 7.80
CA LEU A 201 -1.32 -12.58 7.03
C LEU A 201 -2.26 -11.65 7.80
N SER A 202 -2.44 -11.91 9.10
CA SER A 202 -3.18 -11.06 10.01
C SER A 202 -2.60 -9.64 10.08
N LEU A 203 -1.27 -9.52 10.14
CA LEU A 203 -0.59 -8.22 10.17
C LEU A 203 -0.79 -7.46 8.86
N CYS A 204 -0.55 -8.10 7.72
CA CYS A 204 -0.72 -7.51 6.39
C CYS A 204 -2.13 -6.95 6.18
N TRP A 205 -3.16 -7.74 6.52
CA TRP A 205 -4.54 -7.30 6.36
C TRP A 205 -4.87 -6.14 7.33
N THR A 206 -4.41 -6.21 8.58
CA THR A 206 -4.55 -5.13 9.56
C THR A 206 -3.96 -3.82 9.07
N THR A 207 -2.72 -3.85 8.62
CA THR A 207 -2.00 -2.64 8.20
C THR A 207 -2.60 -2.05 6.93
N GLU A 208 -3.09 -2.89 6.02
CA GLU A 208 -3.78 -2.40 4.83
C GLU A 208 -5.14 -1.78 5.19
N VAL A 209 -5.85 -2.29 6.20
CA VAL A 209 -7.05 -1.61 6.76
C VAL A 209 -6.68 -0.26 7.37
N MET A 210 -5.61 -0.17 8.16
CA MET A 210 -5.14 1.12 8.70
C MET A 210 -4.82 2.11 7.58
N ARG A 211 -4.11 1.66 6.53
CA ARG A 211 -3.84 2.45 5.31
C ARG A 211 -5.12 2.96 4.66
N ASN A 212 -6.11 2.08 4.47
CA ASN A 212 -7.36 2.44 3.81
C ASN A 212 -8.28 3.31 4.68
N VAL A 213 -8.18 3.25 6.01
CA VAL A 213 -8.84 4.21 6.91
C VAL A 213 -8.28 5.62 6.71
N VAL A 214 -6.95 5.77 6.61
CA VAL A 214 -6.33 7.06 6.26
C VAL A 214 -6.81 7.53 4.89
N ASN A 215 -6.79 6.64 3.89
CA ASN A 215 -7.24 6.94 2.52
C ASN A 215 -8.69 7.46 2.51
N LEU A 216 -9.63 6.74 3.13
CA LEU A 216 -11.04 7.14 3.23
C LEU A 216 -11.23 8.47 3.97
N THR A 217 -10.44 8.73 5.01
CA THR A 217 -10.53 9.96 5.80
C THR A 217 -10.10 11.16 4.96
N VAL A 218 -8.91 11.08 4.36
CA VAL A 218 -8.34 12.13 3.52
C VAL A 218 -9.21 12.34 2.29
N SER A 219 -9.64 11.26 1.64
CA SER A 219 -10.51 11.35 0.48
C SER A 219 -11.83 12.03 0.80
N ARG A 220 -12.39 11.85 2.00
CA ARG A 220 -13.62 12.52 2.38
C ARG A 220 -13.42 14.03 2.52
N VAL A 221 -12.37 14.45 3.22
CA VAL A 221 -12.08 15.89 3.42
C VAL A 221 -11.87 16.57 2.08
N ILE A 222 -11.04 15.98 1.21
CA ILE A 222 -10.69 16.55 -0.10
C ILE A 222 -11.88 16.50 -1.07
N ALA A 223 -12.64 15.41 -1.11
CA ALA A 223 -13.83 15.34 -1.97
C ALA A 223 -14.90 16.36 -1.56
N LEU A 224 -15.11 16.61 -0.25
CA LEU A 224 -16.04 17.65 0.21
C LEU A 224 -15.57 19.06 -0.20
N TYR A 225 -14.27 19.30 -0.20
CA TYR A 225 -13.69 20.54 -0.68
C TYR A 225 -13.92 20.72 -2.19
N TYR A 226 -13.60 19.72 -3.03
CA TYR A 226 -13.80 19.83 -4.48
C TYR A 226 -15.27 19.89 -4.90
N LEU A 227 -16.13 19.05 -4.31
CA LEU A 227 -17.52 18.91 -4.73
C LEU A 227 -18.45 20.00 -4.16
N ARG A 228 -18.12 20.58 -3.01
CA ARG A 228 -19.00 21.51 -2.28
C ARG A 228 -18.32 22.81 -1.84
N GLY A 229 -17.01 22.96 -2.03
CA GLY A 229 -16.27 24.12 -1.52
C GLY A 229 -16.25 24.20 0.02
N MET A 230 -16.58 23.10 0.73
CA MET A 230 -16.73 23.11 2.18
C MET A 230 -15.43 22.70 2.87
N GLN A 231 -15.11 23.38 3.97
CA GLN A 231 -14.10 22.92 4.91
C GLN A 231 -14.74 21.99 5.95
N SER A 232 -14.42 20.69 5.89
CA SER A 232 -14.97 19.69 6.80
C SER A 232 -14.04 19.42 7.98
N ASN A 233 -14.61 19.15 9.16
CA ASN A 233 -13.83 18.69 10.29
C ASN A 233 -13.22 17.30 10.03
N THR A 234 -11.89 17.21 10.06
CA THR A 234 -11.13 15.98 9.84
C THR A 234 -11.47 14.89 10.86
N GLN A 235 -11.72 15.23 12.12
CA GLN A 235 -12.07 14.27 13.17
C GLN A 235 -13.40 13.56 12.88
N PHE A 236 -14.40 14.31 12.41
CA PHE A 236 -15.68 13.71 12.00
C PHE A 236 -15.50 12.77 10.80
N CYS A 237 -14.65 13.14 9.84
CA CYS A 237 -14.34 12.30 8.68
C CYS A 237 -13.62 11.00 9.10
N PHE A 238 -12.69 11.10 10.04
CA PHE A 238 -11.96 9.97 10.61
C PHE A 238 -12.90 9.02 11.37
N GLN A 239 -13.74 9.57 12.27
CA GLN A 239 -14.75 8.77 12.98
C GLN A 239 -15.69 8.08 12.00
N ARG A 240 -16.11 8.76 10.92
CA ARG A 240 -16.94 8.14 9.88
C ARG A 240 -16.21 7.04 9.12
N ALA A 241 -14.91 7.19 8.86
CA ALA A 241 -14.08 6.15 8.24
C ALA A 241 -14.00 4.90 9.13
N LEU A 242 -13.76 5.08 10.43
CA LEU A 242 -13.68 3.99 11.42
C LEU A 242 -15.00 3.31 11.75
N THR A 243 -16.14 4.00 11.58
CA THR A 243 -17.45 3.44 11.95
C THR A 243 -18.24 2.99 10.73
N ARG A 244 -18.58 3.91 9.83
CA ARG A 244 -19.55 3.67 8.75
C ARG A 244 -18.92 3.06 7.50
N ASN A 245 -17.71 3.51 7.16
CA ASN A 245 -17.01 3.08 5.94
C ASN A 245 -16.03 1.93 6.19
N LEU A 246 -15.84 1.51 7.45
CA LEU A 246 -14.86 0.49 7.82
C LEU A 246 -15.12 -0.84 7.11
N GLY A 247 -16.37 -1.29 6.95
CA GLY A 247 -16.67 -2.53 6.23
C GLY A 247 -16.21 -2.52 4.76
N SER A 248 -16.28 -1.37 4.09
CA SER A 248 -15.70 -1.21 2.74
C SER A 248 -14.19 -1.11 2.75
N ALA A 249 -13.60 -0.49 3.78
CA ALA A 249 -12.16 -0.49 3.98
C ALA A 249 -11.63 -1.93 4.12
N CYS A 250 -12.26 -2.74 4.98
CA CYS A 250 -11.89 -4.14 5.23
C CYS A 250 -11.98 -5.01 3.97
N LEU A 251 -13.07 -4.88 3.22
CA LEU A 251 -13.26 -5.61 1.97
C LEU A 251 -12.22 -5.18 0.92
N GLY A 252 -12.03 -3.87 0.77
CA GLY A 252 -11.05 -3.33 -0.17
C GLY A 252 -9.61 -3.71 0.20
N SER A 253 -9.25 -3.75 1.48
CA SER A 253 -7.92 -4.18 1.94
C SER A 253 -7.59 -5.63 1.64
N LEU A 254 -8.59 -6.50 1.46
CA LEU A 254 -8.39 -7.89 1.08
C LEU A 254 -8.22 -8.04 -0.44
N PHE A 255 -9.11 -7.39 -1.21
CA PHE A 255 -9.19 -7.60 -2.65
C PHE A 255 -8.31 -6.65 -3.46
N VAL A 256 -8.24 -5.36 -3.13
CA VAL A 256 -7.50 -4.36 -3.94
C VAL A 256 -6.03 -4.73 -4.11
N PRO A 257 -5.27 -5.13 -3.08
CA PRO A 257 -3.88 -5.52 -3.27
C PRO A 257 -3.71 -6.72 -4.19
N ALA A 258 -4.60 -7.72 -4.10
CA ALA A 258 -4.57 -8.89 -4.98
C ALA A 258 -4.88 -8.51 -6.43
N ILE A 259 -5.85 -7.62 -6.64
CA ILE A 259 -6.22 -7.10 -7.96
C ILE A 259 -5.06 -6.32 -8.59
N GLU A 260 -4.39 -5.47 -7.81
CA GLU A 260 -3.25 -4.68 -8.30
C GLU A 260 -2.04 -5.57 -8.60
N ALA A 261 -1.80 -6.62 -7.79
CA ALA A 261 -0.77 -7.61 -8.06
C ALA A 261 -1.05 -8.37 -9.37
N MET A 262 -2.29 -8.81 -9.60
CA MET A 262 -2.70 -9.43 -10.87
C MET A 262 -2.49 -8.50 -12.06
N ARG A 263 -2.76 -7.18 -11.91
CA ARG A 263 -2.50 -6.19 -12.96
C ARG A 263 -1.03 -6.15 -13.38
N ILE A 264 -0.13 -6.19 -12.40
CA ILE A 264 1.32 -6.15 -12.66
C ILE A 264 1.75 -7.41 -13.42
N ILE A 265 1.28 -8.58 -12.97
CA ILE A 265 1.58 -9.86 -13.63
C ILE A 265 1.05 -9.86 -15.07
N ALA A 266 -0.20 -9.44 -15.28
CA ALA A 266 -0.80 -9.37 -16.60
C ALA A 266 -0.02 -8.44 -17.55
N ARG A 267 0.35 -7.24 -17.09
CA ARG A 267 1.18 -6.31 -17.89
C ARG A 267 2.56 -6.90 -18.21
N GLY A 268 3.19 -7.60 -17.26
CA GLY A 268 4.47 -8.27 -17.47
C GLY A 268 4.40 -9.37 -18.52
N LEU A 269 3.34 -10.19 -18.49
CA LEU A 269 3.11 -11.24 -19.48
C LEU A 269 2.85 -10.68 -20.89
N ASN A 270 2.14 -9.55 -21.02
CA ASN A 270 1.89 -8.91 -22.31
C ASN A 270 3.16 -8.28 -22.93
N LEU A 271 4.13 -7.86 -22.12
CA LEU A 271 5.43 -7.41 -22.65
C LEU A 271 6.27 -8.55 -23.22
N LEU A 272 5.92 -9.80 -22.88
CA LEU A 272 6.57 -11.02 -23.34
C LEU A 272 5.78 -11.72 -24.47
N GLU A 273 4.62 -11.17 -24.88
CA GLU A 273 3.82 -11.71 -25.98
C GLU A 273 4.55 -11.53 -27.32
N GLY A 274 5.07 -12.65 -27.85
CA GLY A 274 5.42 -12.83 -29.26
C GLY A 274 4.22 -13.35 -30.07
N GLU A 275 4.38 -13.41 -31.39
CA GLU A 275 3.35 -13.67 -32.42
C GLU A 275 2.72 -15.09 -32.42
N ASP A 276 2.43 -15.70 -31.27
CA ASP A 276 1.84 -17.06 -31.22
C ASP A 276 0.31 -17.05 -31.06
N GLU A 277 -0.41 -17.49 -32.11
CA GLU A 277 -1.88 -17.53 -32.23
C GLU A 277 -2.60 -18.36 -31.15
N PHE A 278 -1.93 -19.35 -30.52
CA PHE A 278 -2.58 -20.21 -29.51
C PHE A 278 -2.67 -19.55 -28.12
N MET A 279 -1.81 -18.57 -27.84
CA MET A 279 -1.81 -17.83 -26.57
C MET A 279 -2.95 -16.79 -26.52
N PHE A 280 -3.50 -16.40 -27.67
CA PHE A 280 -4.54 -15.37 -27.82
C PHE A 280 -5.90 -15.76 -27.22
N SER A 281 -6.31 -17.03 -27.25
CA SER A 281 -7.62 -17.45 -26.75
C SER A 281 -7.69 -17.43 -25.21
N CYS A 282 -6.66 -17.98 -24.56
CA CYS A 282 -6.51 -17.92 -23.10
C CYS A 282 -6.23 -16.50 -22.62
N ALA A 283 -5.43 -15.72 -23.36
CA ALA A 283 -5.22 -14.31 -23.07
C ALA A 283 -6.55 -13.54 -23.11
N HIS A 284 -7.40 -13.74 -24.12
CA HIS A 284 -8.68 -13.03 -24.21
C HIS A 284 -9.64 -13.36 -23.06
N CYS A 285 -9.71 -14.64 -22.65
CA CYS A 285 -10.50 -15.07 -21.49
C CYS A 285 -9.97 -14.44 -20.19
N CYS A 286 -8.66 -14.50 -19.95
CA CYS A 286 -8.00 -13.90 -18.80
C CYS A 286 -8.17 -12.37 -18.76
N LEU A 287 -8.09 -11.70 -19.92
CA LEU A 287 -8.32 -10.26 -20.04
C LEU A 287 -9.77 -9.89 -19.72
N ASN A 288 -10.76 -10.68 -20.15
CA ASN A 288 -12.17 -10.47 -19.82
C ASN A 288 -12.46 -10.65 -18.32
N VAL A 289 -11.86 -11.66 -17.69
CA VAL A 289 -11.94 -11.87 -16.23
C VAL A 289 -11.29 -10.69 -15.51
N MET A 290 -10.12 -10.25 -15.96
CA MET A 290 -9.40 -9.13 -15.36
C MET A 290 -10.17 -7.80 -15.50
N GLN A 291 -10.76 -7.53 -16.66
CA GLN A 291 -11.60 -6.34 -16.89
C GLN A 291 -12.84 -6.36 -16.01
N SER A 292 -13.47 -7.53 -15.85
CA SER A 292 -14.56 -7.72 -14.91
C SER A 292 -14.11 -7.43 -13.47
N ILE A 293 -13.00 -8.01 -13.04
CA ILE A 293 -12.44 -7.80 -11.70
C ILE A 293 -12.16 -6.31 -11.44
N PHE A 294 -11.56 -5.57 -12.38
CA PHE A 294 -11.31 -4.13 -12.23
C PHE A 294 -12.58 -3.28 -12.15
N ARG A 295 -13.63 -3.68 -12.88
CA ARG A 295 -14.93 -3.02 -12.82
C ARG A 295 -15.58 -3.18 -11.44
N TYR A 296 -15.36 -4.31 -10.78
CA TYR A 296 -15.91 -4.61 -9.46
C TYR A 296 -14.98 -4.26 -8.28
N GLY A 297 -13.68 -4.02 -8.54
CA GLY A 297 -12.71 -3.69 -7.50
C GLY A 297 -11.56 -2.84 -8.04
N ASN A 298 -11.50 -1.58 -7.60
CA ASN A 298 -10.43 -0.65 -7.93
C ASN A 298 -10.10 0.27 -6.74
N GLY A 299 -8.84 0.72 -6.64
CA GLY A 299 -8.39 1.63 -5.59
C GLY A 299 -9.06 3.01 -5.64
N TRP A 300 -9.54 3.44 -6.81
CA TRP A 300 -10.24 4.71 -6.99
C TRP A 300 -11.62 4.74 -6.31
N ALA A 301 -12.20 3.57 -6.02
CA ALA A 301 -13.48 3.43 -5.33
C ALA A 301 -13.49 4.06 -3.93
N TYR A 302 -12.34 4.14 -3.25
CA TYR A 302 -12.25 4.74 -1.92
C TYR A 302 -12.76 6.19 -1.89
N VAL A 303 -12.60 6.94 -2.98
CA VAL A 303 -13.11 8.32 -3.07
C VAL A 303 -14.65 8.34 -3.07
N GLN A 304 -15.30 7.51 -3.89
CA GLN A 304 -16.76 7.40 -3.93
C GLN A 304 -17.34 6.87 -2.62
N ILE A 305 -16.66 5.91 -1.95
CA ILE A 305 -17.04 5.42 -0.61
C ILE A 305 -16.94 6.55 0.41
N ALA A 306 -15.85 7.31 0.38
CA ALA A 306 -15.59 8.42 1.30
C ALA A 306 -16.60 9.56 1.14
N ALA A 307 -16.91 9.94 -0.11
CA ALA A 307 -17.85 11.01 -0.42
C ALA A 307 -19.30 10.59 -0.13
N TYR A 308 -19.74 9.45 -0.66
CA TYR A 308 -21.16 9.08 -0.71
C TYR A 308 -21.58 7.99 0.27
N GLY A 309 -20.64 7.26 0.88
CA GLY A 309 -20.96 6.13 1.78
C GLY A 309 -21.61 4.95 1.05
N LYS A 310 -21.21 4.70 -0.21
CA LYS A 310 -21.63 3.55 -1.01
C LYS A 310 -20.83 2.30 -0.59
N GLY A 311 -21.39 1.10 -0.85
CA GLY A 311 -20.64 -0.16 -0.72
C GLY A 311 -19.48 -0.23 -1.71
N PHE A 312 -18.49 -1.08 -1.44
CA PHE A 312 -17.20 -1.08 -2.16
C PHE A 312 -17.40 -1.40 -3.65
N VAL A 313 -18.10 -2.49 -3.96
CA VAL A 313 -18.34 -2.95 -5.34
C VAL A 313 -19.10 -1.89 -6.15
N ARG A 314 -20.18 -1.32 -5.58
CA ARG A 314 -20.97 -0.28 -6.24
C ARG A 314 -20.15 1.00 -6.45
N ALA A 315 -19.32 1.38 -5.46
CA ALA A 315 -18.42 2.51 -5.60
C ALA A 315 -17.37 2.27 -6.69
N SER A 316 -16.84 1.05 -6.82
CA SER A 316 -15.90 0.69 -7.90
C SER A 316 -16.54 0.82 -9.27
N GLN A 317 -17.78 0.34 -9.45
CA GLN A 317 -18.52 0.46 -10.70
C GLN A 317 -18.82 1.91 -11.05
N ASP A 318 -19.32 2.69 -10.08
CA ASP A 318 -19.65 4.10 -10.28
C ASP A 318 -18.40 4.92 -10.64
N THR A 319 -17.27 4.70 -9.94
CA THR A 319 -16.01 5.39 -10.27
C THR A 319 -15.52 5.03 -11.67
N TRP A 320 -15.59 3.75 -12.04
CA TRP A 320 -15.11 3.32 -13.35
C TRP A 320 -15.98 3.87 -14.48
N ALA A 321 -17.30 3.89 -14.31
CA ALA A 321 -18.23 4.48 -15.27
C ALA A 321 -17.98 5.99 -15.46
N LEU A 322 -17.55 6.71 -14.41
CA LEU A 322 -17.14 8.11 -14.53
C LEU A 322 -15.89 8.24 -15.41
N PHE A 323 -14.88 7.39 -15.22
CA PHE A 323 -13.67 7.42 -16.04
C PHE A 323 -13.92 7.04 -17.50
N GLU A 324 -14.82 6.09 -17.77
CA GLU A 324 -15.22 5.72 -19.14
C GLU A 324 -15.96 6.86 -19.85
N ARG A 325 -16.80 7.60 -19.11
CA ARG A 325 -17.55 8.75 -19.64
C ARG A 325 -16.65 9.91 -20.04
N GLU A 326 -15.65 10.21 -19.23
CA GLU A 326 -14.69 11.31 -19.48
C GLU A 326 -13.47 10.86 -20.28
N GLU A 327 -13.44 9.61 -20.78
CA GLU A 327 -12.34 9.02 -21.54
C GLU A 327 -10.98 9.09 -20.82
N MET A 328 -10.99 9.01 -19.48
CA MET A 328 -9.82 9.13 -18.62
C MET A 328 -9.10 7.79 -18.37
N GLU A 329 -9.60 6.69 -18.93
CA GLU A 329 -9.04 5.34 -18.79
C GLU A 329 -7.51 5.29 -18.99
N PRO A 330 -6.92 5.89 -20.06
CA PRO A 330 -5.47 5.81 -20.30
C PRO A 330 -4.67 6.64 -19.29
N ILE A 331 -5.21 7.76 -18.83
CA ILE A 331 -4.54 8.63 -17.86
C ILE A 331 -4.46 7.94 -16.51
N VAL A 332 -5.59 7.39 -16.04
CA VAL A 332 -5.69 6.69 -14.76
C VAL A 332 -4.79 5.45 -14.75
N ASP A 333 -4.70 4.73 -15.86
CA ASP A 333 -3.81 3.57 -15.99
C ASP A 333 -2.32 3.93 -16.02
N SER A 334 -2.02 5.16 -16.44
CA SER A 334 -0.67 5.71 -16.49
C SER A 334 -0.23 6.36 -15.16
N ASP A 335 -1.12 6.42 -14.16
CA ASP A 335 -0.79 6.96 -12.85
C ASP A 335 0.36 6.20 -12.18
N MET A 336 1.30 6.96 -11.64
CA MET A 336 2.51 6.42 -11.00
C MET A 336 2.42 6.45 -9.48
N MET A 337 1.41 7.07 -8.89
CA MET A 337 1.36 7.27 -7.44
C MET A 337 1.25 5.97 -6.67
N SER A 338 0.49 5.00 -7.18
CA SER A 338 0.44 3.65 -6.59
C SER A 338 1.83 3.01 -6.56
N ALA A 339 2.59 3.12 -7.66
CA ALA A 339 3.96 2.61 -7.76
C ALA A 339 4.93 3.37 -6.84
N ILE A 340 4.85 4.69 -6.76
CA ILE A 340 5.67 5.51 -5.85
C ILE A 340 5.42 5.14 -4.39
N CYS A 341 4.17 4.89 -4.00
CA CYS A 341 3.81 4.44 -2.65
C CYS A 341 4.34 3.03 -2.35
N PHE A 342 4.38 2.15 -3.35
CA PHE A 342 4.97 0.83 -3.22
C PHE A 342 6.51 0.92 -3.08
N LEU A 343 7.16 1.66 -3.97
CA LEU A 343 8.62 1.80 -4.00
C LEU A 343 9.18 2.51 -2.76
N SER A 344 8.51 3.55 -2.27
CA SER A 344 8.89 4.18 -0.98
C SER A 344 8.83 3.19 0.18
N GLY A 345 7.83 2.30 0.21
CA GLY A 345 7.75 1.20 1.17
C GLY A 345 8.94 0.23 1.03
N VAL A 346 9.24 -0.20 -0.19
CA VAL A 346 10.38 -1.11 -0.44
C VAL A 346 11.70 -0.45 -0.06
N CYS A 347 11.89 0.82 -0.40
CA CYS A 347 13.07 1.60 -0.01
C CYS A 347 13.24 1.64 1.51
N SER A 348 12.20 2.00 2.26
CA SER A 348 12.22 1.96 3.72
C SER A 348 12.53 0.57 4.28
N GLY A 349 11.95 -0.47 3.70
CA GLY A 349 12.25 -1.85 4.07
C GLY A 349 13.73 -2.18 3.84
N SER A 350 14.28 -1.83 2.69
CA SER A 350 15.70 -2.04 2.35
C SER A 350 16.64 -1.28 3.30
N ILE A 351 16.30 -0.05 3.68
CA ILE A 351 17.07 0.72 4.69
C ILE A 351 17.06 0.00 6.04
N CYS A 352 15.90 -0.50 6.48
CA CYS A 352 15.78 -1.27 7.71
C CYS A 352 16.60 -2.56 7.64
N VAL A 353 16.59 -3.26 6.50
CA VAL A 353 17.44 -4.44 6.26
C VAL A 353 18.91 -4.10 6.42
N ILE A 354 19.40 -3.04 5.78
CA ILE A 354 20.83 -2.67 5.82
C ILE A 354 21.27 -2.44 7.27
N VAL A 355 20.55 -1.61 8.02
CA VAL A 355 20.89 -1.26 9.41
C VAL A 355 20.85 -2.50 10.30
N VAL A 356 19.77 -3.26 10.22
CA VAL A 356 19.53 -4.41 11.11
C VAL A 356 20.44 -5.58 10.77
N ALA A 357 20.67 -5.87 9.49
CA ALA A 357 21.52 -6.96 9.06
C ALA A 357 22.99 -6.69 9.40
N ALA A 358 23.47 -5.45 9.21
CA ALA A 358 24.82 -5.04 9.59
C ALA A 358 25.04 -5.16 11.11
N TRP A 359 24.08 -4.72 11.92
CA TRP A 359 24.14 -4.89 13.38
C TRP A 359 24.12 -6.38 13.76
N THR A 360 23.18 -7.14 13.21
CA THR A 360 23.01 -8.56 13.52
C THR A 360 24.24 -9.39 13.14
N ALA A 361 24.86 -9.11 12.00
CA ALA A 361 26.09 -9.78 11.59
C ALA A 361 27.24 -9.59 12.60
N LYS A 362 27.33 -8.42 13.25
CA LYS A 362 28.37 -8.19 14.27
C LYS A 362 28.09 -8.93 15.59
N VAL A 363 26.82 -9.18 15.90
CA VAL A 363 26.40 -9.67 17.23
C VAL A 363 26.03 -11.15 17.23
N HIS A 364 25.13 -11.58 16.35
CA HIS A 364 24.64 -12.94 16.31
C HIS A 364 24.24 -13.40 14.90
N GLN A 365 25.18 -14.08 14.30
CA GLN A 365 25.24 -14.51 12.90
C GLN A 365 24.13 -15.49 12.39
N PRO A 366 23.57 -16.45 13.16
CA PRO A 366 22.70 -17.49 12.57
C PRO A 366 21.28 -17.03 12.21
N PHE A 367 20.77 -15.94 12.79
CA PHE A 367 19.39 -15.49 12.55
C PHE A 367 19.26 -14.36 11.51
N THR A 368 20.37 -13.89 10.93
CA THR A 368 20.41 -12.68 10.08
C THR A 368 19.32 -12.64 9.01
N ALA A 369 19.07 -13.74 8.27
CA ALA A 369 18.06 -13.78 7.21
C ALA A 369 16.63 -13.50 7.71
N THR A 370 16.20 -14.18 8.78
CA THR A 370 14.85 -14.01 9.36
C THR A 370 14.65 -12.58 9.86
N ILE A 371 15.68 -12.03 10.49
CA ILE A 371 15.65 -10.70 11.09
C ILE A 371 15.58 -9.63 10.01
N SER A 372 16.36 -9.79 8.94
CA SER A 372 16.30 -8.93 7.77
C SER A 372 14.92 -8.93 7.13
N LEU A 373 14.30 -10.11 6.95
CA LEU A 373 12.94 -10.19 6.40
C LEU A 373 11.92 -9.49 7.32
N LEU A 374 11.99 -9.70 8.64
CA LEU A 374 11.11 -9.02 9.59
C LEU A 374 11.28 -7.49 9.56
N ALA A 375 12.53 -7.02 9.55
CA ALA A 375 12.85 -5.60 9.45
C ALA A 375 12.35 -4.99 8.13
N PHE A 376 12.47 -5.73 7.02
CA PHE A 376 11.91 -5.33 5.73
C PHE A 376 10.40 -5.14 5.80
N PHE A 377 9.67 -6.14 6.32
CA PHE A 377 8.21 -6.08 6.42
C PHE A 377 7.74 -4.93 7.31
N ILE A 378 8.38 -4.71 8.46
CA ILE A 378 8.05 -3.60 9.36
C ILE A 378 8.27 -2.25 8.65
N GLY A 379 9.45 -2.07 8.05
CA GLY A 379 9.79 -0.88 7.26
C GLY A 379 8.80 -0.61 6.14
N TYR A 380 8.45 -1.64 5.38
CA TYR A 380 7.51 -1.57 4.27
C TYR A 380 6.10 -1.20 4.72
N LEU A 381 5.54 -1.91 5.71
CA LEU A 381 4.16 -1.70 6.15
C LEU A 381 3.96 -0.31 6.80
N MET A 382 4.95 0.19 7.54
CA MET A 382 4.90 1.52 8.14
C MET A 382 4.85 2.63 7.10
N THR A 383 5.79 2.63 6.17
CA THR A 383 5.85 3.64 5.12
C THR A 383 4.60 3.59 4.24
N ARG A 384 4.03 2.40 4.02
CA ARG A 384 2.77 2.22 3.29
C ARG A 384 1.58 2.92 3.95
N ILE A 385 1.49 2.92 5.28
CA ILE A 385 0.45 3.65 6.03
C ILE A 385 0.66 5.17 5.86
N ALA A 386 1.90 5.65 6.02
CA ALA A 386 2.26 7.06 5.86
C ALA A 386 1.90 7.61 4.45
N MET A 387 2.23 6.85 3.41
CA MET A 387 2.00 7.23 2.02
C MET A 387 0.52 7.17 1.59
N ALA A 388 -0.38 6.73 2.47
CA ALA A 388 -1.82 6.72 2.19
C ALA A 388 -2.39 8.12 1.95
N LEU A 389 -1.89 9.14 2.67
CA LEU A 389 -2.37 10.53 2.54
C LEU A 389 -2.13 11.09 1.13
N PRO A 390 -0.88 11.16 0.62
CA PRO A 390 -0.66 11.70 -0.72
C PRO A 390 -1.34 10.87 -1.82
N HIS A 391 -1.39 9.54 -1.64
CA HIS A 391 -2.12 8.67 -2.56
C HIS A 391 -3.62 9.00 -2.61
N ALA A 392 -4.23 9.30 -1.47
CA ALA A 392 -5.62 9.70 -1.36
C ALA A 392 -5.89 11.06 -2.03
N CYS A 393 -4.97 12.01 -1.90
CA CYS A 393 -5.05 13.31 -2.57
C CYS A 393 -5.13 13.16 -4.09
N VAL A 394 -4.21 12.39 -4.67
CA VAL A 394 -4.18 12.15 -6.13
C VAL A 394 -5.41 11.35 -6.58
N SER A 395 -5.83 10.35 -5.80
CA SER A 395 -7.08 9.62 -6.04
C SER A 395 -8.29 10.55 -6.09
N CYS A 396 -8.39 11.48 -5.16
CA CYS A 396 -9.45 12.47 -5.15
C CYS A 396 -9.38 13.43 -6.32
N TYR A 397 -8.19 13.87 -6.71
CA TYR A 397 -8.01 14.76 -7.85
C TYR A 397 -8.61 14.17 -9.12
N TYR A 398 -8.26 12.92 -9.45
CA TYR A 398 -8.79 12.24 -10.63
C TYR A 398 -10.30 11.98 -10.55
N VAL A 399 -10.80 11.43 -9.44
CA VAL A 399 -12.21 11.07 -9.32
C VAL A 399 -13.11 12.31 -9.28
N CYS A 400 -12.71 13.37 -8.56
CA CYS A 400 -13.51 14.59 -8.49
C CYS A 400 -13.47 15.37 -9.81
N TYR A 401 -12.35 15.31 -10.55
CA TYR A 401 -12.28 15.84 -11.91
C TYR A 401 -13.24 15.09 -12.84
N ALA A 402 -13.23 13.76 -12.81
CA ALA A 402 -14.13 12.94 -13.63
C ALA A 402 -15.63 13.19 -13.32
N GLU A 403 -15.93 13.57 -12.08
CA GLU A 403 -17.29 13.87 -11.66
C GLU A 403 -17.77 15.26 -12.13
N ASN A 404 -16.90 16.27 -12.09
CA ASN A 404 -17.21 17.61 -12.56
C ASN A 404 -15.97 18.31 -13.18
N PRO A 405 -15.66 18.06 -14.46
CA PRO A 405 -14.45 18.58 -15.11
C PRO A 405 -14.51 20.09 -15.36
N ALA A 406 -15.71 20.70 -15.32
CA ALA A 406 -15.92 22.13 -15.53
C ALA A 406 -15.72 22.97 -14.25
N ASN A 407 -15.42 22.35 -13.11
CA ASN A 407 -15.22 23.06 -11.85
C ASN A 407 -13.95 23.92 -11.90
N ARG A 408 -14.07 25.18 -11.47
CA ARG A 408 -12.99 26.18 -11.45
C ARG A 408 -11.79 25.79 -10.59
N LEU A 409 -11.96 24.83 -9.67
CA LEU A 409 -10.89 24.32 -8.82
C LEU A 409 -9.90 23.41 -9.56
N PHE A 410 -10.25 22.93 -10.77
CA PHE A 410 -9.36 22.10 -11.58
C PHE A 410 -8.62 22.94 -12.62
N ASP A 411 -7.39 22.56 -12.88
CA ASP A 411 -6.58 23.17 -13.92
C ASP A 411 -6.76 22.45 -15.28
N LYS A 412 -6.03 22.90 -16.29
CA LYS A 412 -6.05 22.29 -17.61
C LYS A 412 -5.16 21.05 -17.72
N THR A 413 -4.46 20.62 -16.67
CA THR A 413 -3.44 19.56 -16.74
C THR A 413 -3.99 18.24 -17.25
N ILE A 414 -5.16 17.80 -16.74
CA ILE A 414 -5.81 16.56 -17.21
C ILE A 414 -6.31 16.73 -18.65
N LYS A 415 -6.94 17.87 -18.96
CA LYS A 415 -7.49 18.16 -20.29
C LYS A 415 -6.42 18.18 -21.37
N GLU A 416 -5.33 18.90 -21.14
CA GLU A 416 -4.19 19.00 -22.06
C GLU A 416 -3.56 17.62 -22.29
N ARG A 417 -3.41 16.81 -21.25
CA ARG A 417 -2.91 15.43 -21.38
C ARG A 417 -3.85 14.56 -22.21
N LEU A 418 -5.17 14.67 -22.01
CA LEU A 418 -6.16 13.95 -22.83
C LEU A 418 -6.05 14.35 -24.31
N GLU A 419 -5.92 15.64 -24.59
CA GLU A 419 -5.78 16.15 -25.96
C GLU A 419 -4.48 15.68 -26.63
N LEU A 420 -3.37 15.60 -25.88
CA LEU A 420 -2.10 15.06 -26.39
C LEU A 420 -2.20 13.57 -26.72
N ILE A 421 -2.85 12.78 -25.87
CA ILE A 421 -3.10 11.34 -26.10
C ILE A 421 -3.98 11.15 -27.34
N LYS A 422 -5.09 11.90 -27.45
CA LYS A 422 -6.00 11.84 -28.60
C LYS A 422 -5.32 12.24 -29.91
N ALA A 423 -4.38 13.19 -29.85
CA ALA A 423 -3.59 13.61 -31.00
C ALA A 423 -2.45 12.63 -31.37
N GLY A 424 -2.29 11.50 -30.66
CA GLY A 424 -1.20 10.54 -30.88
C GLY A 424 0.19 11.09 -30.53
N ARG A 425 0.26 12.23 -29.82
CA ARG A 425 1.52 12.93 -29.47
C ARG A 425 2.10 12.49 -28.13
N ASP A 426 1.46 11.55 -27.44
CA ASP A 426 1.89 11.02 -26.15
C ASP A 426 1.77 9.50 -26.14
N VAL A 427 2.89 8.82 -25.90
CA VAL A 427 2.95 7.34 -25.91
C VAL A 427 2.50 6.82 -24.56
N VAL A 428 1.20 6.59 -24.42
CA VAL A 428 0.67 5.81 -23.30
C VAL A 428 0.66 4.35 -23.72
N VAL A 429 1.50 3.52 -23.10
CA VAL A 429 1.34 2.06 -23.17
C VAL A 429 0.00 1.75 -22.49
N PRO A 430 -1.04 1.33 -23.24
CA PRO A 430 -2.34 1.05 -22.67
C PRO A 430 -2.24 -0.18 -21.78
N THR A 431 -2.99 -0.22 -20.67
CA THR A 431 -3.23 -1.51 -20.02
C THR A 431 -4.03 -2.36 -21.00
N PRO A 432 -3.67 -3.64 -21.23
CA PRO A 432 -4.43 -4.50 -22.11
C PRO A 432 -5.87 -4.61 -21.57
N ARG A 433 -6.81 -4.15 -22.40
CA ARG A 433 -8.26 -4.23 -22.21
C ARG A 433 -8.81 -4.79 -23.50
N VAL A 434 -9.92 -5.52 -23.42
CA VAL A 434 -10.59 -5.96 -24.64
C VAL A 434 -11.06 -4.71 -25.40
N PRO A 435 -10.63 -4.52 -26.67
CA PRO A 435 -11.03 -3.35 -27.43
C PRO A 435 -12.56 -3.25 -27.48
N ARG A 436 -13.12 -2.02 -27.45
CA ARG A 436 -14.57 -1.78 -27.48
C ARG A 436 -15.30 -2.48 -28.65
N ARG A 437 -14.58 -2.82 -29.71
CA ARG A 437 -15.08 -3.58 -30.87
C ARG A 437 -15.44 -5.04 -30.56
N PHE A 438 -14.81 -5.64 -29.54
CA PHE A 438 -14.98 -7.04 -29.15
C PHE A 438 -15.84 -7.23 -27.89
N THR A 439 -16.36 -6.15 -27.30
CA THR A 439 -17.24 -6.18 -26.11
C THR A 439 -18.73 -6.13 -26.45
N ARG A 440 -19.12 -6.47 -27.69
CA ARG A 440 -20.52 -6.55 -28.12
C ARG A 440 -21.06 -7.97 -28.08
#